data_AF-A0A6P8ZYI6-F1
#
_entry.id   AF-A0A6P8ZYI6-F1
#
_cell.length_a   1.000
_cell.length_b   1.000
_cell.length_c   1.000
_cell.angle_alpha   90.00
_cell.angle_beta   90.00
_cell.angle_gamma   90.00
#
_symmetry.space_group_name_H-M   'P 1'
#
loop_
_entity.id
_entity.type
_entity.pdbx_description
1 polymer ?
#
loop_
_entity_poly.entity_id
_entity_poly.type
_entity_poly.pdbx_seq_one_letter_code
_entity_poly.pdbx_strand_id
1 'polypeptide(L)'
;MELQTKEQISRVLQCSPVVRCASQYVGMKRRRLFWGNFPPQSIAESYSDGIDLQYFLKPYREATIHHLPTITTNSHSQRSGKQQCLPVTEEGIPSHLYITEQEELFGFPPHYTDGPNLSVTDRRKLLGKSWCVPVL
;
A
#
# COMPACT_ATOMS: atom_id res chain seq x y z
N MET A 1 13.07 -20.46 6.90
CA MET A 1 12.43 -19.97 8.15
C MET A 1 10.98 -19.53 7.94
N GLU A 2 10.59 -18.95 6.79
CA GLU A 2 9.22 -18.45 6.55
C GLU A 2 8.11 -19.53 6.40
N LEU A 3 8.41 -20.68 5.79
CA LEU A 3 7.42 -21.76 5.60
C LEU A 3 6.88 -22.29 6.93
N GLN A 4 7.77 -22.45 7.93
CA GLN A 4 7.38 -22.88 9.27
C GLN A 4 6.47 -21.87 9.96
N THR A 5 6.69 -20.56 9.79
CA THR A 5 5.89 -19.55 10.48
C THR A 5 4.44 -19.51 9.99
N LYS A 6 4.22 -19.56 8.66
CA LYS A 6 2.86 -19.59 8.10
C LYS A 6 2.09 -20.83 8.57
N GLU A 7 2.73 -22.00 8.49
CA GLU A 7 2.11 -23.27 8.89
C GLU A 7 1.85 -23.33 10.39
N GLN A 8 2.78 -22.83 11.21
CA GLN A 8 2.60 -22.72 12.66
C GLN A 8 1.42 -21.80 13.02
N ILE A 9 1.34 -20.61 12.42
CA ILE A 9 0.20 -19.70 12.63
C ILE A 9 -1.10 -20.37 12.20
N SER A 10 -1.12 -21.02 11.03
CA SER A 10 -2.32 -21.71 10.53
C SER A 10 -2.76 -22.87 11.42
N ARG A 11 -1.80 -23.61 11.98
CA ARG A 11 -2.05 -24.69 12.93
C ARG A 11 -2.64 -24.15 14.25
N VAL A 12 -2.05 -23.09 14.80
CA VAL A 12 -2.51 -22.47 16.05
C VAL A 12 -3.90 -21.85 15.88
N LEU A 13 -4.14 -21.16 14.77
CA LEU A 13 -5.43 -20.52 14.47
C LEU A 13 -6.47 -21.48 13.85
N GLN A 14 -6.09 -22.74 13.63
CA GLN A 14 -6.94 -23.79 13.04
C GLN A 14 -7.62 -23.37 11.72
N CYS A 15 -6.97 -22.52 10.93
CA CYS A 15 -7.48 -22.06 9.65
C CYS A 15 -6.33 -21.76 8.67
N SER A 16 -6.61 -21.86 7.37
CA SER A 16 -5.66 -21.48 6.32
C SER A 16 -5.81 -20.00 5.98
N PRO A 17 -4.73 -19.28 5.69
CA PRO A 17 -4.83 -17.87 5.33
C PRO A 17 -5.39 -17.69 3.93
N VAL A 18 -6.19 -16.65 3.79
CA VAL A 18 -6.54 -16.04 2.50
C VAL A 18 -5.46 -15.04 2.13
N VAL A 19 -5.03 -15.06 0.87
CA VAL A 19 -4.10 -14.04 0.37
C VAL A 19 -4.88 -12.93 -0.30
N ARG A 20 -4.61 -11.67 0.06
CA ARG A 20 -5.16 -10.49 -0.64
C ARG A 20 -4.06 -9.56 -1.09
N CYS A 21 -4.22 -8.95 -2.26
CA CYS A 21 -3.34 -7.90 -2.73
C CYS A 21 -4.11 -6.61 -2.93
N ALA A 22 -3.65 -5.52 -2.30
CA ALA A 22 -4.29 -4.21 -2.42
C ALA A 22 -4.27 -3.65 -3.86
N SER A 23 -3.42 -4.18 -4.75
CA SER A 23 -3.33 -3.70 -6.14
C SER A 23 -4.64 -3.83 -6.93
N GLN A 24 -5.59 -4.62 -6.43
CA GLN A 24 -6.94 -4.70 -6.99
C GLN A 24 -7.79 -3.44 -6.73
N TYR A 25 -7.37 -2.59 -5.80
CA TYR A 25 -8.12 -1.41 -5.36
C TYR A 25 -7.31 -0.12 -5.39
N VAL A 26 -5.97 -0.21 -5.39
CA VAL A 26 -5.08 0.95 -5.31
C VAL A 26 -3.86 0.80 -6.23
N GLY A 27 -3.21 1.91 -6.58
CA GLY A 27 -2.04 1.96 -7.47
C GLY A 27 -0.73 1.45 -6.85
N MET A 28 -0.79 0.42 -6.00
CA MET A 28 0.33 -0.13 -5.26
C MET A 28 0.19 -1.63 -5.01
N LYS A 29 1.29 -2.37 -5.11
CA LYS A 29 1.36 -3.76 -4.65
C LYS A 29 1.42 -3.84 -3.11
N ARG A 30 0.47 -4.53 -2.47
CA ARG A 30 0.56 -4.85 -1.04
C ARG A 30 -0.14 -6.19 -0.76
N ARG A 31 0.62 -7.29 -0.85
CA ARG A 31 0.13 -8.64 -0.58
C ARG A 31 0.17 -8.97 0.92
N ARG A 32 -0.92 -9.46 1.49
CA ARG A 32 -1.04 -9.83 2.91
C ARG A 32 -1.81 -11.14 3.07
N LEU A 33 -1.52 -11.83 4.17
CA LEU A 33 -2.20 -13.05 4.59
C LEU A 33 -3.22 -12.70 5.67
N PHE A 34 -4.45 -13.14 5.50
CA PHE A 34 -5.55 -12.93 6.43
C PHE A 34 -6.04 -14.29 6.91
N TRP A 35 -5.90 -14.53 8.22
CA TRP A 35 -6.51 -15.67 8.90
C TRP A 35 -7.80 -15.21 9.56
N GLY A 36 -8.85 -16.02 9.49
CA GLY A 36 -10.13 -15.68 10.10
C GLY A 36 -11.23 -16.66 9.71
N ASN A 37 -12.42 -16.37 10.18
CA ASN A 37 -13.65 -17.15 9.96
C ASN A 37 -14.71 -16.35 9.19
N PHE A 38 -14.30 -15.33 8.43
CA PHE A 38 -15.20 -14.51 7.63
C PHE A 38 -15.85 -15.34 6.50
N PRO A 39 -17.09 -15.01 6.09
CA PRO A 39 -17.79 -15.75 5.05
C PRO A 39 -17.00 -15.82 3.73
N PRO A 40 -17.11 -16.91 2.95
CA PRO A 40 -16.44 -17.05 1.67
C PRO A 40 -16.79 -15.94 0.65
N GLN A 41 -18.00 -15.36 0.70
CA GLN A 41 -18.38 -14.29 -0.23
C GLN A 41 -17.64 -12.97 0.05
N SER A 42 -17.32 -12.66 1.32
CA SER A 42 -16.39 -11.55 1.64
C SER A 42 -14.95 -11.85 1.20
N ILE A 43 -14.68 -13.10 0.83
CA ILE A 43 -13.39 -13.59 0.35
C ILE A 43 -13.36 -13.74 -1.19
N ALA A 44 -14.44 -13.42 -1.91
CA ALA A 44 -14.39 -13.39 -3.38
C ALA A 44 -13.51 -12.22 -3.87
N GLU A 45 -12.62 -12.45 -4.82
CA GLU A 45 -11.87 -11.38 -5.50
C GLU A 45 -12.70 -10.90 -6.68
N SER A 46 -13.17 -9.66 -6.64
CA SER A 46 -13.52 -8.96 -7.86
C SER A 46 -12.22 -8.57 -8.57
N TYR A 47 -11.90 -9.26 -9.66
CA TYR A 47 -10.80 -8.88 -10.54
C TYR A 47 -11.17 -7.57 -11.23
N SER A 48 -10.77 -6.46 -10.62
CA SER A 48 -10.75 -5.16 -11.30
C SER A 48 -9.35 -4.94 -11.88
N ASP A 49 -9.25 -4.09 -12.91
CA ASP A 49 -7.97 -3.74 -13.55
C ASP A 49 -7.02 -2.92 -12.64
N GLY A 50 -7.41 -2.70 -11.37
CA GLY A 50 -6.67 -1.86 -10.43
C GLY A 50 -6.83 -0.37 -10.77
N ILE A 51 -6.56 0.49 -9.79
CA ILE A 51 -6.58 1.95 -9.99
C ILE A 51 -5.15 2.40 -10.25
N ASP A 52 -4.93 3.19 -11.30
CA ASP A 52 -3.61 3.75 -11.61
C ASP A 52 -3.11 4.69 -10.50
N LEU A 53 -1.80 4.72 -10.27
CA LEU A 53 -1.16 5.64 -9.34
C LEU A 53 -1.54 7.11 -9.59
N GLN A 54 -1.69 7.51 -10.85
CA GLN A 54 -2.03 8.88 -11.24
C GLN A 54 -3.31 9.39 -10.58
N TYR A 55 -4.27 8.51 -10.29
CA TYR A 55 -5.53 8.86 -9.64
C TYR A 55 -5.33 9.46 -8.24
N PHE A 56 -4.25 9.10 -7.54
CA PHE A 56 -3.98 9.51 -6.17
C PHE A 56 -3.06 10.74 -6.07
N LEU A 57 -2.57 11.26 -7.21
CA LEU A 57 -1.65 12.39 -7.23
C LEU A 57 -2.39 13.72 -7.18
N LYS A 58 -1.74 14.73 -6.59
CA LYS A 58 -2.27 16.10 -6.59
C LYS A 58 -2.17 16.75 -7.98
N PRO A 59 -2.94 17.82 -8.25
CA PRO A 59 -2.84 18.54 -9.52
C PRO A 59 -1.40 18.94 -9.85
N TYR A 60 -1.07 18.98 -11.14
CA TYR A 60 0.26 19.34 -11.67
C TYR A 60 1.38 18.32 -11.36
N ARG A 61 1.04 17.12 -10.88
CA ARG A 61 1.97 16.02 -10.64
C ARG A 61 1.62 14.82 -11.51
N GLU A 62 2.64 14.23 -12.12
CA GLU A 62 2.51 13.14 -13.09
C GLU A 62 3.20 11.87 -12.60
N ALA A 63 2.53 10.73 -12.73
CA ALA A 63 3.07 9.44 -12.36
C ALA A 63 4.05 8.94 -13.43
N THR A 64 5.24 8.51 -13.02
CA THR A 64 6.23 7.89 -13.93
C THR A 64 5.99 6.38 -14.08
N ILE A 65 5.15 5.81 -13.21
CA ILE A 65 4.80 4.38 -13.18
C ILE A 65 3.31 4.21 -12.88
N HIS A 66 2.69 3.18 -13.46
CA HIS A 66 1.28 2.85 -13.22
C HIS A 66 1.01 2.32 -11.80
N HIS A 67 1.95 1.52 -11.28
CA HIS A 67 1.79 0.84 -9.98
C HIS A 67 3.09 0.86 -9.19
N LEU A 68 3.00 1.28 -7.93
CA LEU A 68 4.11 1.26 -6.99
C LEU A 68 4.43 -0.15 -6.49
N PRO A 69 5.72 -0.44 -6.19
CA PRO A 69 6.07 -1.52 -5.29
C PRO A 69 5.52 -1.26 -3.87
N THR A 70 5.62 -2.26 -2.99
CA THR A 70 5.09 -2.14 -1.62
C THR A 70 5.76 -1.01 -0.85
N ILE A 71 4.99 0.02 -0.49
CA ILE A 71 5.43 1.06 0.43
C ILE A 71 5.64 0.45 1.82
N THR A 72 6.81 0.74 2.37
CA THR A 72 7.25 0.35 3.71
C THR A 72 7.52 1.61 4.55
N THR A 73 8.13 1.43 5.71
CA THR A 73 8.55 2.54 6.58
C THR A 73 9.69 3.39 5.98
N ASN A 74 10.40 2.87 4.98
CA ASN A 74 11.54 3.53 4.34
C ASN A 74 11.09 4.27 3.07
N SER A 75 11.50 5.54 2.88
CA SER A 75 11.23 6.32 1.65
C SER A 75 11.75 5.64 0.39
N HIS A 76 12.87 4.92 0.48
CA HIS A 76 13.44 4.20 -0.65
C HIS A 76 12.48 3.16 -1.24
N SER A 77 11.48 2.69 -0.47
CA SER A 77 10.47 1.77 -0.99
C SER A 77 9.56 2.35 -2.06
N GLN A 78 9.53 3.68 -2.23
CA GLN A 78 8.80 4.32 -3.33
C GLN A 78 9.56 4.30 -4.65
N ARG A 79 10.87 4.03 -4.63
CA ARG A 79 11.69 3.99 -5.84
C ARG A 79 11.42 2.72 -6.63
N SER A 80 11.34 2.87 -7.95
CA SER A 80 11.00 1.76 -8.85
C SER A 80 11.99 1.64 -10.01
N GLY A 81 12.00 0.46 -10.62
CA GLY A 81 12.87 0.13 -11.75
C GLY A 81 14.34 -0.09 -11.39
N LYS A 82 15.12 -0.47 -12.42
CA LYS A 82 16.57 -0.72 -12.27
C LYS A 82 17.35 0.52 -11.85
N GLN A 83 16.92 1.69 -12.31
CA GLN A 83 17.55 2.98 -12.02
C GLN A 83 17.09 3.61 -10.70
N GLN A 84 16.19 2.94 -9.94
CA GLN A 84 15.67 3.43 -8.66
C GLN A 84 15.09 4.85 -8.77
N CYS A 85 14.35 5.10 -9.84
CA CYS A 85 13.72 6.38 -10.14
C CYS A 85 12.58 6.67 -9.17
N LEU A 86 12.32 7.96 -8.97
CA LEU A 86 11.18 8.40 -8.17
C LEU A 86 9.87 8.22 -8.97
N PRO A 87 8.76 7.91 -8.27
CA PRO A 87 7.53 7.48 -8.93
C PRO A 87 6.69 8.64 -9.50
N VAL A 88 7.05 9.89 -9.20
CA VAL A 88 6.29 11.08 -9.58
C VAL A 88 7.23 12.14 -10.12
N THR A 89 6.75 12.96 -11.06
CA THR A 89 7.38 14.18 -11.54
C THR A 89 6.45 15.37 -11.32
N GLU A 90 7.01 16.49 -10.87
CA GLU A 90 6.31 17.76 -10.67
C GLU A 90 7.06 18.81 -11.48
N GLU A 91 6.42 19.32 -12.54
CA GLU A 91 7.07 20.23 -13.50
C GLU A 91 8.40 19.67 -14.06
N GLY A 92 8.45 18.35 -14.29
CA GLY A 92 9.64 17.64 -14.76
C GLY A 92 10.67 17.31 -13.69
N ILE A 93 10.47 17.72 -12.43
CA ILE A 93 11.35 17.41 -11.31
C ILE A 93 10.89 16.11 -10.62
N PRO A 94 11.74 15.06 -10.57
CA PRO A 94 11.39 13.81 -9.89
C PRO A 94 11.19 14.00 -8.37
N SER A 95 10.09 13.47 -7.83
CA SER A 95 9.72 13.62 -6.43
C SER A 95 9.10 12.35 -5.83
N HIS A 96 9.19 12.22 -4.50
CA HIS A 96 8.44 11.20 -3.77
C HIS A 96 6.96 11.56 -3.74
N LEU A 97 6.11 10.60 -3.38
CA LEU A 97 4.72 10.89 -3.05
C LEU A 97 4.65 11.80 -1.83
N TYR A 98 3.77 12.79 -1.90
CA TYR A 98 3.37 13.54 -0.72
C TYR A 98 2.73 12.62 0.31
N ILE A 99 2.78 13.04 1.57
CA ILE A 99 2.23 12.23 2.65
C ILE A 99 0.71 12.08 2.54
N THR A 100 0.02 13.10 2.01
CA THR A 100 -1.41 13.08 1.72
C THR A 100 -1.76 12.17 0.55
N GLU A 101 -0.92 12.14 -0.50
CA GLU A 101 -1.05 11.15 -1.60
C GLU A 101 -0.88 9.72 -1.06
N GLN A 102 0.05 9.51 -0.10
CA GLN A 102 0.22 8.21 0.55
C GLN A 102 -0.98 7.82 1.43
N GLU A 103 -1.60 8.77 2.14
CA GLU A 103 -2.82 8.51 2.91
C GLU A 103 -3.94 8.01 2.00
N GLU A 104 -4.21 8.75 0.93
CA GLU A 104 -5.23 8.40 -0.07
C GLU A 104 -4.93 7.08 -0.79
N LEU A 105 -3.66 6.83 -1.14
CA LEU A 105 -3.22 5.56 -1.73
C LEU A 105 -3.45 4.35 -0.80
N PHE A 106 -3.38 4.55 0.52
CA PHE A 106 -3.74 3.51 1.49
C PHE A 106 -5.25 3.46 1.79
N GLY A 107 -6.03 4.37 1.21
CA GLY A 107 -7.48 4.52 1.40
C GLY A 107 -7.87 5.26 2.68
N PHE A 108 -6.94 6.00 3.29
CA PHE A 108 -7.26 6.91 4.38
C PHE A 108 -7.78 8.25 3.83
N PRO A 109 -8.63 8.96 4.60
CA PRO A 109 -8.97 10.35 4.28
C PRO A 109 -7.71 11.23 4.16
N PRO A 110 -7.75 12.30 3.35
CA PRO A 110 -6.68 13.28 3.33
C PRO A 110 -6.44 13.86 4.73
N HIS A 111 -5.18 14.04 5.12
CA HIS A 111 -4.76 14.56 6.43
C HIS A 111 -5.02 13.62 7.62
N TYR A 112 -5.32 12.34 7.38
CA TYR A 112 -5.60 11.38 8.46
C TYR A 112 -4.46 11.24 9.48
N THR A 113 -3.20 11.45 9.06
CA THR A 113 -2.03 11.38 9.94
C THR A 113 -1.45 12.75 10.31
N ASP A 114 -2.19 13.85 10.10
CA ASP A 114 -1.84 15.20 10.58
C ASP A 114 -2.02 15.29 12.11
N GLY A 115 -1.17 14.59 12.85
CA GLY A 115 -1.10 14.66 14.31
C GLY A 115 -0.07 15.69 14.80
N PRO A 116 -0.28 16.31 15.98
CA PRO A 116 0.75 17.14 16.59
C PRO A 116 2.01 16.31 16.86
N ASN A 117 3.19 16.92 16.62
CA ASN A 117 4.51 16.31 16.82
C ASN A 117 4.84 15.09 15.93
N LEU A 118 4.12 14.85 14.84
CA LEU A 118 4.48 13.82 13.87
C LEU A 118 5.25 14.42 12.69
N SER A 119 6.52 14.04 12.55
CA SER A 119 7.28 14.37 11.35
C SER A 119 6.76 13.61 10.12
N VAL A 120 7.07 14.09 8.91
CA VAL A 120 6.78 13.35 7.66
C VAL A 120 7.33 11.92 7.70
N THR A 121 8.48 11.73 8.34
CA THR A 121 9.09 10.40 8.50
C THR A 121 8.27 9.51 9.44
N ASP A 122 7.72 10.05 10.52
CA ASP A 122 6.90 9.28 11.47
C ASP A 122 5.56 8.90 10.87
N ARG A 123 4.96 9.82 10.11
CA ARG A 123 3.74 9.56 9.33
C ARG A 123 3.95 8.46 8.30
N ARG A 124 5.07 8.50 7.55
CA ARG A 124 5.43 7.42 6.61
C ARG A 124 5.63 6.09 7.34
N LYS A 125 6.28 6.08 8.52
CA LYS A 125 6.43 4.86 9.32
C LYS A 125 5.09 4.29 9.76
N LEU A 126 4.13 5.15 10.11
CA LEU A 126 2.77 4.77 10.49
C LEU A 126 2.04 4.12 9.30
N LEU A 127 1.99 4.82 8.16
CA LEU A 127 1.36 4.33 6.94
C LEU A 127 2.03 3.04 6.41
N GLY A 128 3.36 2.98 6.41
CA GLY A 128 4.08 1.79 5.96
C GLY A 128 3.69 0.50 6.72
N LYS A 129 3.27 0.63 7.98
CA LYS A 129 2.83 -0.47 8.85
C LYS A 129 1.32 -0.70 8.84
N SER A 130 0.51 0.24 8.34
CA SER A 130 -0.95 0.14 8.38
C SER A 130 -1.50 -0.89 7.39
N TRP A 131 -2.79 -1.19 7.53
CA TRP A 131 -3.53 -1.91 6.50
C TRP A 131 -3.94 -0.95 5.37
N CYS A 132 -4.14 -1.49 4.16
CA CYS A 132 -4.83 -0.74 3.11
C CYS A 132 -6.33 -0.85 3.40
N VAL A 133 -6.98 0.29 3.62
CA VAL A 133 -8.38 0.38 4.01
C VAL A 133 -9.30 -0.36 3.03
N PRO A 134 -9.13 -0.28 1.70
CA PRO A 134 -10.04 -0.97 0.76
C PRO A 134 -9.94 -2.50 0.77
N VAL A 135 -8.93 -3.07 1.45
CA VAL A 135 -8.76 -4.53 1.54
C VAL A 135 -9.50 -5.13 2.74
N LEU A 136 -9.88 -4.30 3.71
CA LEU A 136 -10.58 -4.69 4.94
C LEU A 136 -12.10 -4.71 4.71
#